data_AF-A0A1Z4BPI5-F1
#
_entry.id   AF-A0A1Z4BPI5-F1
#
_cell.length_a   1.000
_cell.length_b   1.000
_cell.length_c   1.000
_cell.angle_alpha   90.00
_cell.angle_beta   90.00
_cell.angle_gamma   90.00
#
_symmetry.space_group_name_H-M   'P 1'
#
loop_
_entity.id
_entity.type
_entity.pdbx_description
1 polymer ?
#
loop_
_entity_poly.entity_id
_entity_poly.type
_entity_poly.pdbx_seq_one_letter_code
_entity_poly.pdbx_strand_id
1 'polypeptide(L)'
;MHFKTLCKVIILLSFVIFATCIAFLVYILGEKAYIDWLKADTNKAWGWGFIVGLILFYALPLCLLISSFLFLKKTILFWIPYIILLIYAIDESFIGSWTHPLRGTLLLLSINAGYLSSYICLYFYQKKNSKKKEIDL
;
A
#
# COMPACT_ATOMS: atom_id res chain seq x y z
N MET A 1 -14.04 2.32 28.58
CA MET A 1 -13.74 1.32 27.52
C MET A 1 -13.55 1.97 26.14
N HIS A 2 -14.38 2.94 25.74
CA HIS A 2 -14.32 3.58 24.41
C HIS A 2 -13.01 4.32 24.06
N PHE A 3 -12.39 5.04 25.00
CA PHE A 3 -11.19 5.85 24.74
C PHE A 3 -9.97 5.00 24.28
N LYS A 4 -9.76 3.84 24.91
CA LYS A 4 -8.67 2.91 24.53
C LYS A 4 -8.91 2.34 23.12
N THR A 5 -10.15 2.08 22.73
CA THR A 5 -10.49 1.59 21.39
C THR A 5 -10.30 2.67 20.34
N LEU A 6 -10.75 3.90 20.60
CA LEU A 6 -10.53 5.06 19.75
C LEU A 6 -9.04 5.32 19.50
N CYS A 7 -8.23 5.28 20.56
CA CYS A 7 -6.78 5.50 20.45
C CYS A 7 -6.10 4.43 19.57
N LYS A 8 -6.54 3.16 19.65
CA LYS A 8 -6.05 2.10 18.74
C LYS A 8 -6.39 2.38 17.29
N VAL A 9 -7.64 2.77 17.02
CA VAL A 9 -8.10 3.08 15.66
C VAL A 9 -7.33 4.27 15.07
N ILE A 10 -7.07 5.31 15.86
CA ILE A 10 -6.25 6.46 15.42
C ILE A 10 -4.84 6.02 15.05
N ILE A 11 -4.18 5.19 15.88
CA ILE A 11 -2.84 4.67 15.58
C ILE A 11 -2.82 3.85 14.29
N LEU A 12 -3.82 2.98 14.10
CA LEU A 12 -3.97 2.18 12.89
C LEU A 12 -4.14 3.07 11.65
N LEU A 13 -5.00 4.08 11.72
CA LEU A 13 -5.18 5.06 10.64
C LEU A 13 -3.88 5.80 10.33
N SER A 14 -3.12 6.21 11.34
CA SER A 14 -1.81 6.83 11.13
C SER A 14 -0.83 5.90 10.38
N PHE A 15 -0.83 4.60 10.67
CA PHE A 15 -0.01 3.64 9.93
C PHE A 15 -0.47 3.48 8.48
N VAL A 16 -1.77 3.44 8.21
CA VAL A 16 -2.30 3.38 6.85
C VAL A 16 -1.92 4.62 6.05
N ILE A 17 -2.07 5.80 6.64
CA ILE A 17 -1.68 7.08 6.00
C ILE A 17 -0.18 7.06 5.70
N PHE A 18 0.65 6.71 6.68
CA PHE A 18 2.09 6.63 6.50
C PHE A 18 2.52 5.66 5.39
N ALA A 19 1.95 4.46 5.37
CA ALA A 19 2.21 3.45 4.34
C ALA A 19 1.76 3.91 2.94
N THR A 20 0.62 4.58 2.86
CA THR A 20 0.12 5.18 1.61
C THR A 20 1.08 6.26 1.12
N CYS A 21 1.55 7.13 2.02
CA CYS A 21 2.55 8.14 1.68
C CYS A 21 3.83 7.52 1.15
N ILE A 22 4.34 6.43 1.76
CA ILE A 22 5.51 5.70 1.28
C ILE A 22 5.26 5.17 -0.14
N ALA A 23 4.14 4.51 -0.38
CA ALA A 23 3.81 3.98 -1.72
C ALA A 23 3.78 5.11 -2.76
N PHE A 24 3.18 6.25 -2.42
CA PHE A 24 3.11 7.42 -3.28
C PHE A 24 4.50 8.02 -3.57
N LEU A 25 5.35 8.11 -2.54
CA LEU A 25 6.71 8.64 -2.66
C LEU A 25 7.58 7.75 -3.55
N VAL A 26 7.47 6.42 -3.39
CA VAL A 26 8.13 5.43 -4.25
C VAL A 26 7.66 5.55 -5.70
N TYR A 27 6.35 5.75 -5.90
CA TYR A 27 5.80 5.92 -7.23
C TYR A 27 6.33 7.20 -7.90
N ILE A 28 6.27 8.36 -7.24
CA ILE A 28 6.76 9.62 -7.79
C ILE A 28 8.25 9.58 -8.07
N LEU A 29 9.05 9.04 -7.15
CA LEU A 29 10.50 8.93 -7.33
C LEU A 29 10.82 8.03 -8.53
N GLY A 30 10.14 6.90 -8.63
CA GLY A 30 10.29 5.99 -9.75
C GLY A 30 9.84 6.63 -11.06
N GLU A 31 8.70 7.31 -11.09
CA GLU A 31 8.19 8.00 -12.27
C GLU A 31 9.13 9.11 -12.72
N LYS A 32 9.69 9.89 -11.79
CA LYS A 32 10.66 10.94 -12.11
C LYS A 32 11.95 10.35 -12.69
N ALA A 33 12.49 9.29 -12.08
CA ALA A 33 13.63 8.57 -12.61
C ALA A 33 13.34 7.93 -13.98
N TYR A 34 12.08 7.55 -14.21
CA TYR A 34 11.62 6.99 -15.47
C TYR A 34 11.45 8.04 -16.57
N ILE A 35 10.92 9.23 -16.27
CA ILE A 35 10.78 10.34 -17.22
C ILE A 35 12.16 10.84 -17.68
N ASP A 36 13.14 10.87 -16.78
CA ASP A 36 14.53 11.20 -17.13
C ASP A 36 15.14 10.13 -18.08
N TRP A 37 14.66 8.89 -18.02
CA TRP A 37 15.12 7.76 -18.85
C TRP A 37 14.36 7.64 -20.19
N LEU A 38 13.04 7.89 -20.21
CA LEU A 38 12.22 7.96 -21.42
C LEU A 38 11.94 9.42 -21.81
N LYS A 39 12.84 10.02 -22.60
CA LYS A 39 12.55 11.22 -23.42
C LYS A 39 11.45 10.99 -24.50
N ALA A 40 10.79 9.83 -24.51
CA ALA A 40 9.93 9.38 -25.59
C ALA A 40 8.52 9.05 -25.08
N ASP A 41 7.54 9.66 -25.74
CA ASP A 41 6.12 9.26 -25.80
C ASP A 41 5.18 9.73 -24.67
N THR A 42 4.75 10.99 -24.79
CA THR A 42 3.81 11.69 -23.89
C THR A 42 2.33 11.43 -24.19
N ASN A 43 1.98 10.91 -25.38
CA ASN A 43 0.58 10.87 -25.84
C ASN A 43 -0.25 9.67 -25.31
N LYS A 44 0.38 8.56 -24.87
CA LYS A 44 -0.32 7.43 -24.20
C LYS A 44 -0.39 7.56 -22.68
N ALA A 45 0.09 8.67 -22.10
CA ALA A 45 0.26 8.81 -20.65
C ALA A 45 -1.04 9.13 -19.86
N TRP A 46 -2.03 9.76 -20.51
CA TRP A 46 -3.21 10.30 -19.82
C TRP A 46 -4.14 9.24 -19.22
N GLY A 47 -4.49 8.19 -19.96
CA GLY A 47 -5.36 7.12 -19.45
C GLY A 47 -4.71 6.32 -18.33
N TRP A 48 -3.39 6.15 -18.38
CA TRP A 48 -2.66 5.43 -17.35
C TRP A 48 -2.50 6.23 -16.06
N GLY A 49 -2.15 7.52 -16.14
CA GLY A 49 -2.04 8.37 -14.95
C GLY A 49 -3.32 8.37 -14.11
N PHE A 50 -4.49 8.27 -14.77
CA PHE A 50 -5.78 8.14 -14.11
C PHE A 50 -5.96 6.81 -13.34
N ILE A 51 -5.66 5.67 -13.97
CA ILE A 51 -5.78 4.34 -13.34
C ILE A 51 -4.80 4.21 -12.16
N VAL A 52 -3.55 4.67 -12.31
CA VAL A 52 -2.57 4.64 -11.22
C VAL A 52 -3.02 5.52 -10.06
N GLY A 53 -3.55 6.71 -10.36
CA GLY A 53 -4.15 7.57 -9.36
C GLY A 53 -5.27 6.85 -8.59
N LEU A 54 -6.18 6.17 -9.27
CA LEU A 54 -7.24 5.40 -8.63
C LEU A 54 -6.69 4.32 -7.69
N ILE A 55 -5.67 3.57 -8.14
CA ILE A 55 -5.08 2.49 -7.35
C ILE A 55 -4.35 3.03 -6.13
N LEU A 56 -3.49 4.04 -6.29
CA LEU A 56 -2.67 4.57 -5.19
C LEU A 56 -3.45 5.41 -4.18
N PHE A 57 -4.43 6.21 -4.63
CA PHE A 57 -5.19 7.10 -3.74
C PHE A 57 -6.42 6.47 -3.11
N TYR A 58 -7.01 5.44 -3.72
CA TYR A 58 -8.27 4.86 -3.25
C TYR A 58 -8.16 3.37 -2.93
N ALA A 59 -7.71 2.56 -3.89
CA ALA A 59 -7.68 1.11 -3.69
C ALA A 59 -6.65 0.70 -2.63
N LEU A 60 -5.42 1.22 -2.70
CA LEU A 60 -4.34 0.91 -1.77
C LEU A 60 -4.69 1.31 -0.33
N PRO A 61 -5.13 2.54 -0.01
CA PRO A 61 -5.45 2.92 1.36
C PRO A 61 -6.58 2.08 1.95
N LEU A 62 -7.60 1.78 1.13
CA LEU A 62 -8.70 0.92 1.52
C LEU A 62 -8.23 -0.51 1.82
N CYS A 63 -7.40 -1.08 0.93
CA CYS A 63 -6.84 -2.41 1.11
C CYS A 63 -5.92 -2.48 2.34
N LEU A 64 -5.10 -1.46 2.59
CA LEU A 64 -4.27 -1.36 3.79
C LEU A 64 -5.11 -1.25 5.07
N LEU A 65 -6.20 -0.49 5.04
CA LEU A 65 -7.12 -0.36 6.17
C LEU A 65 -7.77 -1.72 6.49
N ILE A 66 -8.32 -2.40 5.49
CA ILE A 66 -8.90 -3.75 5.66
C ILE A 66 -7.83 -4.73 6.15
N SER A 67 -6.63 -4.72 5.57
CA SER A 67 -5.51 -5.58 5.94
C SER A 67 -5.10 -5.36 7.39
N SER A 68 -5.07 -4.09 7.84
CA SER A 68 -4.73 -3.72 9.22
C SER A 68 -5.75 -4.26 10.22
N PHE A 69 -7.04 -4.20 9.91
CA PHE A 69 -8.08 -4.79 10.75
C PHE A 69 -8.00 -6.33 10.78
N LEU A 70 -7.72 -6.96 9.64
CA LEU A 70 -7.57 -8.41 9.54
C LEU A 70 -6.34 -8.91 10.30
N PHE A 71 -5.23 -8.18 10.25
CA PHE A 71 -3.99 -8.48 10.98
C PHE A 71 -4.22 -8.61 12.48
N LEU A 72 -5.03 -7.73 13.08
CA LEU A 72 -5.36 -7.78 14.51
C LEU A 72 -6.12 -9.04 14.91
N LYS A 73 -6.86 -9.67 13.98
CA LYS A 73 -7.52 -10.96 14.20
C LYS A 73 -6.54 -12.11 14.00
N LYS A 74 -5.92 -12.17 12.82
CA LYS A 74 -4.90 -13.16 12.45
C LYS A 74 -3.92 -12.56 11.45
N THR A 75 -2.63 -12.66 11.74
CA THR A 75 -1.54 -12.14 10.89
C THR A 75 -1.62 -12.63 9.45
N ILE A 76 -2.00 -13.89 9.22
CA ILE A 76 -2.09 -14.47 7.86
C ILE A 76 -3.13 -13.78 6.97
N LEU A 77 -4.21 -13.23 7.56
CA LEU A 77 -5.30 -12.61 6.81
C LEU A 77 -4.92 -11.25 6.23
N PHE A 78 -3.83 -10.64 6.71
CA PHE A 78 -3.27 -9.40 6.17
C PHE A 78 -2.96 -9.49 4.68
N TRP A 79 -2.57 -10.67 4.20
CA TRP A 79 -2.15 -10.87 2.81
C TRP A 79 -3.33 -11.00 1.83
N ILE A 80 -4.57 -11.18 2.31
CA ILE A 80 -5.72 -11.39 1.41
C ILE A 80 -5.99 -10.14 0.55
N PRO A 81 -6.17 -8.92 1.13
CA PRO A 81 -6.41 -7.73 0.30
C PRO A 81 -5.19 -7.37 -0.55
N TYR A 82 -3.98 -7.70 -0.06
CA TYR A 82 -2.74 -7.53 -0.82
C TYR A 82 -2.75 -8.35 -2.12
N ILE A 83 -3.04 -9.64 -2.03
CA ILE A 83 -3.04 -10.55 -3.19
C ILE A 83 -4.10 -10.10 -4.20
N ILE A 84 -5.30 -9.72 -3.75
CA ILE A 84 -6.37 -9.21 -4.62
C ILE A 84 -5.90 -7.95 -5.36
N LEU A 85 -5.32 -6.99 -4.64
CA LEU A 85 -4.82 -5.75 -5.24
C LEU A 85 -3.68 -6.02 -6.22
N LEU A 86 -2.82 -7.00 -5.92
CA LEU A 86 -1.69 -7.36 -6.77
C LEU A 86 -2.15 -8.02 -8.07
N ILE A 87 -3.16 -8.90 -8.03
CA ILE A 87 -3.77 -9.48 -9.23
C ILE A 87 -4.38 -8.38 -10.08
N TYR A 88 -5.14 -7.46 -9.48
CA TYR A 88 -5.75 -6.34 -10.20
C TYR A 88 -4.69 -5.43 -10.84
N ALA A 89 -3.63 -5.11 -10.10
CA ALA A 89 -2.53 -4.29 -10.62
C ALA A 89 -1.79 -4.99 -11.76
N ILE A 90 -1.61 -6.32 -11.71
CA ILE A 90 -1.00 -7.10 -12.80
C ILE A 90 -1.90 -7.09 -14.03
N ASP A 91 -3.19 -7.34 -13.87
CA ASP A 91 -4.16 -7.37 -14.97
C ASP A 91 -4.17 -6.04 -15.73
N GLU A 92 -4.34 -4.93 -15.01
CA GLU A 92 -4.32 -3.58 -15.59
C GLU A 92 -2.96 -3.17 -16.18
N SER A 93 -1.86 -3.71 -15.64
CA SER A 93 -0.50 -3.33 -16.05
C SER A 93 0.08 -4.14 -17.20
N PHE A 94 -0.31 -5.41 -17.36
CA PHE A 94 0.34 -6.35 -18.29
C PHE A 94 -0.64 -7.04 -19.25
N ILE A 95 -1.92 -7.18 -18.88
CA ILE A 95 -2.93 -7.85 -19.71
C ILE A 95 -3.82 -6.81 -20.41
N GLY A 96 -4.07 -5.67 -19.75
CA GLY A 96 -4.77 -4.53 -20.31
C GLY A 96 -4.04 -3.85 -21.48
N SER A 97 -4.81 -3.44 -22.49
CA SER A 97 -4.36 -2.85 -23.76
C SER A 97 -3.60 -1.50 -23.67
N TRP A 98 -3.32 -0.97 -22.47
CA TRP A 98 -3.04 0.47 -22.30
C TRP A 98 -1.59 0.85 -21.98
N THR A 99 -0.64 -0.08 -21.81
CA THR A 99 0.47 0.23 -20.91
C THR A 99 1.80 -0.53 -21.13
N HIS A 100 2.92 0.22 -21.15
CA HIS A 100 4.33 -0.23 -21.15
C HIS A 100 4.73 -1.00 -19.86
N PRO A 101 5.36 -2.18 -19.94
CA PRO A 101 5.65 -3.05 -18.78
C PRO A 101 6.43 -2.39 -17.61
N LEU A 102 7.22 -1.35 -17.87
CA LEU A 102 8.00 -0.63 -16.85
C LEU A 102 7.16 0.17 -15.85
N ARG A 103 6.17 0.93 -16.32
CA ARG A 103 5.28 1.71 -15.44
C ARG A 103 4.38 0.78 -14.59
N GLY A 104 4.03 -0.39 -15.12
CA GLY A 104 3.35 -1.45 -14.38
C GLY A 104 4.21 -2.03 -13.27
N THR A 105 5.48 -2.27 -13.57
CA THR A 105 6.48 -2.67 -12.57
C THR A 105 6.63 -1.62 -11.46
N LEU A 106 6.57 -0.33 -11.82
CA LEU A 106 6.67 0.78 -10.89
C LEU A 106 5.47 0.87 -9.93
N LEU A 107 4.27 0.66 -10.46
CA LEU A 107 3.05 0.56 -9.65
C LEU A 107 3.15 -0.62 -8.67
N LEU A 108 3.58 -1.80 -9.14
CA LEU A 108 3.78 -2.98 -8.28
C LEU A 108 4.81 -2.72 -7.18
N LEU A 109 5.93 -2.08 -7.51
CA LEU A 109 6.96 -1.72 -6.53
C LEU A 109 6.41 -0.77 -5.45
N SER A 110 5.58 0.18 -5.86
CA SER A 110 4.94 1.15 -4.97
C SER A 110 3.95 0.49 -4.01
N ILE A 111 3.10 -0.41 -4.53
CA ILE A 111 2.17 -1.21 -3.72
C ILE A 111 2.93 -2.06 -2.70
N ASN A 112 4.00 -2.73 -3.14
CA ASN A 112 4.87 -3.53 -2.27
C ASN A 112 5.47 -2.71 -1.13
N ALA A 113 6.00 -1.51 -1.43
CA ALA A 113 6.58 -0.63 -0.43
C ALA A 113 5.55 -0.18 0.63
N GLY A 114 4.34 0.16 0.20
CA GLY A 114 3.23 0.49 1.10
C GLY A 114 2.85 -0.69 2.01
N TYR A 115 2.70 -1.89 1.44
CA TYR A 115 2.34 -3.07 2.21
C TYR A 115 3.42 -3.51 3.19
N LEU A 116 4.68 -3.49 2.76
CA LEU A 116 5.81 -3.85 3.62
C LEU A 116 5.95 -2.89 4.80
N SER A 117 5.85 -1.59 4.56
CA SER A 117 5.92 -0.58 5.62
C SER A 117 4.76 -0.73 6.62
N SER A 118 3.53 -0.93 6.14
CA SER A 118 2.37 -1.19 7.00
C SER A 118 2.54 -2.44 7.85
N TYR A 119 2.99 -3.55 7.24
CA TYR A 119 3.23 -4.82 7.93
C TYR A 119 4.26 -4.65 9.06
N ILE A 120 5.36 -3.96 8.79
CA ILE A 120 6.41 -3.68 9.77
C ILE A 120 5.85 -2.85 10.94
N CYS A 121 5.10 -1.78 10.66
CA CYS A 121 4.48 -0.95 11.70
C CYS A 121 3.53 -1.78 12.59
N LEU A 122 2.67 -2.59 11.99
CA LEU A 122 1.72 -3.45 12.71
C LEU A 122 2.42 -4.52 13.54
N TYR A 123 3.47 -5.15 12.99
CA TYR A 123 4.26 -6.16 13.68
C TYR A 123 4.94 -5.59 14.93
N PHE A 124 5.59 -4.44 14.81
CA PHE A 124 6.20 -3.75 15.97
C PHE A 124 5.15 -3.33 17.00
N TYR A 125 3.99 -2.85 16.55
CA TYR A 125 2.88 -2.48 17.43
C TYR A 125 2.38 -3.68 18.25
N GLN A 126 2.19 -4.84 17.61
CA GLN A 126 1.77 -6.07 18.28
C GLN A 126 2.84 -6.55 19.26
N LYS A 127 4.11 -6.59 18.83
CA LYS A 127 5.24 -7.00 19.68
C LYS A 127 5.36 -6.15 20.95
N LYS A 128 5.20 -4.82 20.82
CA LYS A 128 5.22 -3.88 21.96
C LYS A 128 4.06 -4.12 22.92
N ASN A 129 2.86 -4.37 22.40
CA ASN A 129 1.68 -4.64 23.23
C ASN A 129 1.76 -5.99 23.96
N SER A 130 2.33 -7.02 23.34
CA SER A 130 2.54 -8.33 24.00
C SER A 130 3.51 -8.22 25.16
N LYS A 131 4.65 -7.54 24.98
CA LYS A 131 5.62 -7.30 26.07
C LYS A 131 5.00 -6.52 27.23
N LYS A 132 4.17 -5.53 26.95
CA LYS A 132 3.50 -4.75 28.00
C LYS A 132 2.55 -5.62 28.83
N LYS A 133 1.82 -6.55 28.19
CA LYS A 133 0.96 -7.49 28.90
C LYS A 133 1.70 -8.49 29.80
N GLU A 134 2.94 -8.83 29.46
CA GLU A 134 3.78 -9.76 30.23
C GLU A 134 4.38 -9.10 31.48
N ILE A 135 4.65 -7.79 31.43
CA ILE A 135 5.17 -7.02 32.57
C ILE A 135 4.06 -6.67 33.58
N ASP A 136 2.83 -6.52 33.10
CA ASP A 136 1.66 -6.18 33.92
C ASP A 136 1.00 -7.42 34.58
N LEU A 137 1.57 -8.62 34.44
CA LEU A 137 1.05 -9.91 34.93
C LEU A 137 1.94 -10.48 36.05
#